data_AF-A0A4Y2VQJ1-F1
#
_entry.id   AF-A0A4Y2VQJ1-F1
#
_cell.length_a   1.000
_cell.length_b   1.000
_cell.length_c   1.000
_cell.angle_alpha   90.00
_cell.angle_beta   90.00
_cell.angle_gamma   90.00
#
_symmetry.space_group_name_H-M   'P 1'
#
loop_
_entity.id
_entity.type
_entity.pdbx_description
1 polymer ?
#
loop_
_entity_poly.entity_id
_entity_poly.type
_entity_poly.pdbx_seq_one_letter_code
_entity_poly.pdbx_strand_id
1 'polypeptide(L)'
;MEVGNAWPWNILWTDEAHFHLQCSVYTQNCKIWARENPFQIQPLPLHSQKVTVWCGFTAAFMVGPFFFEEIGLSGPVTCTVNGTRYKSLLRKQHCNRADVWIAQFLRKMAILPTLQHQ
;
A
#
# COMPACT_ATOMS: atom_id res chain seq x y z
N MET A 1 32.77 -23.59 -18.52
CA MET A 1 31.30 -23.45 -18.58
C MET A 1 30.95 -22.33 -17.63
N GLU A 2 30.79 -21.11 -18.17
CA GLU A 2 30.39 -19.98 -17.35
C GLU A 2 28.93 -20.22 -16.93
N VAL A 3 28.70 -20.47 -15.65
CA VAL A 3 27.35 -20.40 -15.07
C VAL A 3 26.94 -18.94 -15.25
N GLY A 4 26.09 -18.67 -16.25
CA GLY A 4 25.67 -17.32 -16.58
C GLY A 4 25.15 -16.60 -15.34
N ASN A 5 25.75 -15.47 -15.01
CA ASN A 5 25.47 -14.65 -13.82
C ASN A 5 24.09 -13.94 -13.90
N ALA A 6 23.12 -14.50 -14.62
CA ALA A 6 21.83 -13.89 -14.91
C ALA A 6 20.79 -14.09 -13.80
N TRP A 7 21.10 -14.88 -12.76
CA TRP A 7 20.17 -15.18 -11.67
C TRP A 7 19.59 -13.94 -10.94
N PRO A 8 20.30 -12.80 -10.77
CA PRO A 8 19.73 -11.63 -10.11
C PRO A 8 18.56 -11.01 -10.88
N TRP A 9 18.54 -11.18 -12.20
CA TRP A 9 17.50 -10.64 -13.08
C TRP A 9 16.19 -11.47 -13.04
N ASN A 10 16.25 -12.68 -12.48
CA ASN A 10 15.11 -13.59 -12.34
C ASN A 10 14.49 -13.57 -10.93
N ILE A 11 14.93 -12.66 -10.06
CA ILE A 11 14.36 -12.52 -8.71
C ILE A 11 13.13 -11.63 -8.77
N LEU A 12 12.03 -12.13 -8.20
CA LEU A 12 10.85 -11.35 -7.88
C LEU A 12 10.89 -10.97 -6.39
N TRP A 13 11.05 -9.69 -6.11
CA TRP A 13 10.95 -9.11 -4.78
C TRP A 13 9.49 -8.79 -4.49
N THR A 14 9.00 -9.08 -3.29
CA THR A 14 7.61 -8.83 -2.91
C THR A 14 7.54 -8.44 -1.45
N ASP A 15 6.67 -7.49 -1.11
CA ASP A 15 6.46 -7.09 0.28
C ASP A 15 5.07 -6.49 0.50
N GLU A 16 4.66 -6.45 1.77
CA GLU A 16 3.45 -5.77 2.22
C GLU A 16 3.78 -4.49 3.02
N ALA A 17 3.08 -3.42 2.70
CA ALA A 17 3.17 -2.17 3.43
C ALA A 17 1.79 -1.70 3.93
N HIS A 18 1.76 -1.14 5.13
CA HIS A 18 0.58 -0.46 5.68
C HIS A 18 0.69 1.05 5.46
N PHE A 19 -0.32 1.63 4.82
CA PHE A 19 -0.46 3.07 4.63
C PHE A 19 -1.62 3.57 5.48
N HIS A 20 -1.35 4.47 6.42
CA HIS A 20 -2.40 5.12 7.20
C HIS A 20 -3.05 6.23 6.36
N LEU A 21 -4.38 6.24 6.30
CA LEU A 21 -5.16 7.19 5.50
C LEU A 21 -5.36 8.52 6.22
N GLN A 22 -5.36 8.49 7.55
CA GLN A 22 -5.13 9.71 8.29
C GLN A 22 -3.67 10.10 8.10
N CYS A 23 -3.43 11.35 7.71
CA CYS A 23 -2.10 11.97 7.66
C CYS A 23 -1.46 12.10 9.06
N SER A 24 -1.54 11.07 9.90
CA SER A 24 -0.79 10.98 11.12
C SER A 24 0.66 10.69 10.76
N VAL A 25 1.42 11.76 10.61
CA VAL A 25 2.88 11.69 10.54
C VAL A 25 3.38 11.10 11.85
N TYR A 26 4.27 10.11 11.77
CA TYR A 26 4.93 9.55 12.94
C TYR A 26 5.51 10.68 13.79
N THR A 27 5.17 10.73 15.07
CA THR A 27 5.51 11.86 15.95
C THR A 27 7.00 12.13 16.05
N GLN A 28 7.87 11.13 15.85
CA GLN A 28 9.32 11.35 15.82
C GLN A 28 9.84 11.95 14.50
N ASN A 29 9.08 11.81 13.40
CA ASN A 29 9.39 12.44 12.11
C ASN A 29 8.68 13.80 11.96
N CYS A 30 7.68 14.10 12.80
CA CYS A 30 6.94 15.36 12.77
C CYS A 30 7.67 16.41 13.63
N LYS A 31 8.63 17.12 13.03
CA LYS A 31 9.29 18.26 13.68
C LYS A 31 8.52 19.55 13.40
N ILE A 32 7.72 19.98 14.38
CA ILE A 32 7.01 21.25 14.33
C ILE A 32 7.99 22.36 14.75
N TRP A 33 8.27 23.29 13.85
CA TRP A 33 9.03 24.50 14.19
C TRP A 33 8.06 25.59 14.65
N ALA A 34 8.15 25.97 15.92
CA ALA A 34 7.38 27.06 16.51
C ALA A 34 8.29 27.91 17.41
N ARG A 35 7.95 29.19 17.57
CA ARG A 35 8.74 30.15 18.39
C ARG A 35 8.61 29.87 19.90
N GLU A 36 7.52 29.23 20.29
CA GLU A 36 7.20 28.79 21.66
C GLU A 36 6.71 27.34 21.60
N ASN A 37 6.85 26.59 22.70
CA ASN A 37 6.45 25.18 22.75
C ASN A 37 4.93 25.06 22.50
N PRO A 38 4.50 24.48 21.36
CA PRO A 38 3.09 24.21 21.16
C PRO A 38 2.73 23.05 22.08
N PHE A 39 2.05 23.31 23.19
CA PHE A 39 1.46 22.29 24.09
C PHE A 39 0.33 21.47 23.41
N GLN A 40 0.43 21.25 22.10
CA GLN A 40 -0.53 20.52 21.31
C GLN A 40 -0.20 19.03 21.37
N ILE A 41 -0.91 18.32 22.24
CA ILE A 41 -1.03 16.87 22.19
C ILE A 41 -2.11 16.58 21.16
N GLN A 42 -1.72 16.05 19.99
CA GLN A 42 -2.70 15.50 19.06
C GLN A 42 -3.03 14.06 19.48
N PRO A 43 -4.28 13.78 19.91
CA PRO A 43 -4.69 12.41 20.18
C PRO A 43 -4.66 11.62 18.87
N LEU A 44 -3.82 10.59 18.81
CA LEU A 44 -3.80 9.66 17.70
C LEU A 44 -4.91 8.61 17.92
N PRO A 45 -5.85 8.43 16.98
CA PRO A 45 -6.82 7.37 17.09
C PRO A 45 -6.12 6.00 17.08
N LEU A 46 -6.43 5.18 18.09
CA LEU A 46 -5.89 3.83 18.24
C LEU A 46 -6.19 2.93 17.02
N HIS A 47 -7.29 3.22 16.32
CA HIS A 47 -7.74 2.51 15.13
C HIS A 47 -7.83 3.45 13.93
N SER A 48 -6.70 4.05 13.56
CA SER A 48 -6.60 4.81 12.32
C SER A 48 -6.92 3.93 11.12
N GLN A 49 -7.74 4.44 10.19
CA GLN A 49 -8.00 3.76 8.93
C GLN A 49 -6.69 3.62 8.18
N LYS A 50 -6.30 2.37 7.93
CA LYS A 50 -5.08 2.02 7.19
C LYS A 50 -5.45 1.20 5.99
N VAL A 51 -4.59 1.14 5.00
CA VAL A 51 -4.69 0.30 3.81
C VAL A 51 -3.46 -0.57 3.70
N THR A 52 -3.66 -1.88 3.53
CA THR A 52 -2.56 -2.82 3.31
C THR A 52 -2.38 -3.04 1.82
N VAL A 53 -1.18 -2.79 1.34
CA VAL A 53 -0.83 -2.93 -0.07
C VAL A 53 0.26 -3.97 -0.18
N TRP A 54 0.09 -4.93 -1.09
CA TRP A 54 1.16 -5.81 -1.55
C TRP A 54 1.71 -5.27 -2.86
N CYS A 55 3.02 -5.23 -3.03
CA CYS A 55 3.65 -4.92 -4.30
C CYS A 55 4.79 -5.89 -4.56
N GLY A 56 5.06 -6.18 -5.84
CA GLY A 56 6.23 -6.95 -6.23
C GLY A 56 6.99 -6.24 -7.34
N PHE A 57 8.28 -6.53 -7.49
CA PHE A 57 9.04 -6.05 -8.63
C PHE A 57 10.16 -7.04 -8.99
N THR A 58 10.43 -7.10 -10.29
CA THR A 58 11.63 -7.73 -10.84
C THR A 58 12.57 -6.63 -11.32
N ALA A 59 13.76 -6.99 -11.78
CA ALA A 59 14.66 -6.03 -12.41
C ALA A 59 14.09 -5.42 -13.73
N ALA A 60 13.04 -6.02 -14.31
CA ALA A 60 12.47 -5.59 -15.58
C ALA A 60 11.12 -4.85 -15.45
N PHE A 61 10.30 -5.19 -14.46
CA PHE A 61 8.96 -4.59 -14.30
C PHE A 61 8.42 -4.71 -12.87
N MET A 62 7.47 -3.84 -12.53
CA MET A 62 6.71 -3.91 -11.29
C MET A 62 5.43 -4.76 -11.46
N VAL A 63 5.15 -5.57 -10.46
CA VAL A 63 3.91 -6.31 -10.25
C VAL A 63 3.07 -5.51 -9.25
N GLY A 64 1.88 -5.09 -9.69
CA GLY A 64 1.19 -3.94 -9.10
C GLY A 64 0.76 -3.98 -7.63
N PRO A 65 0.39 -2.81 -7.07
CA PRO A 65 -0.16 -2.68 -5.74
C PRO A 65 -1.49 -3.40 -5.71
N PHE A 66 -1.52 -4.49 -4.97
CA PHE A 66 -2.74 -5.17 -4.63
C PHE A 66 -3.21 -4.68 -3.27
N PHE A 67 -4.42 -4.13 -3.25
CA PHE A 67 -5.05 -3.61 -2.05
C PHE A 67 -5.84 -4.73 -1.36
N PHE A 68 -5.52 -5.01 -0.10
CA PHE A 68 -6.32 -5.90 0.73
C PHE A 68 -7.48 -5.11 1.35
N GLU A 69 -8.56 -5.00 0.59
CA GLU A 69 -9.79 -4.30 0.97
C GLU A 69 -11.02 -5.17 0.73
N GLU A 70 -12.05 -4.97 1.53
CA GLU A 70 -13.39 -5.50 1.36
C GLU A 70 -14.39 -4.35 1.23
N ILE A 71 -15.45 -4.56 0.46
CA ILE A 71 -16.50 -3.55 0.29
C ILE A 71 -17.40 -3.60 1.52
N GLY A 72 -17.21 -2.66 2.44
CA GLY A 72 -18.10 -2.44 3.57
C GLY A 72 -19.27 -1.53 3.19
N LEU A 73 -20.23 -1.38 4.10
CA LEU A 73 -21.41 -0.52 3.93
C LEU A 73 -21.05 0.96 3.67
N SER A 74 -19.92 1.42 4.20
CA SER A 74 -19.43 2.80 4.08
C SER A 74 -18.25 2.95 3.11
N GLY A 75 -17.95 1.93 2.29
CA GLY A 75 -16.83 1.95 1.34
C GLY A 75 -15.74 0.91 1.63
N PRO A 76 -14.56 1.04 1.01
CA PRO A 76 -13.47 0.07 1.15
C PRO A 76 -12.93 0.04 2.58
N VAL A 77 -12.98 -1.14 3.20
CA VAL A 77 -12.44 -1.41 4.53
C VAL A 77 -11.27 -2.36 4.39
N THR A 78 -10.15 -2.03 5.02
CA THR A 78 -8.96 -2.87 4.96
C THR A 78 -9.18 -4.19 5.67
N CYS A 79 -8.77 -5.25 5.00
CA CYS A 79 -8.98 -6.59 5.46
C CYS A 79 -7.64 -7.22 5.86
N THR A 80 -7.65 -8.04 6.92
CA THR A 80 -6.44 -8.70 7.40
C THR A 80 -5.88 -9.64 6.32
N VAL A 81 -4.57 -9.57 6.08
CA VAL A 81 -3.90 -10.50 5.17
C VAL A 81 -3.87 -11.87 5.84
N ASN A 82 -4.45 -12.87 5.18
CA ASN A 82 -4.43 -14.26 5.64
C ASN A 82 -3.94 -15.17 4.51
N GLY A 83 -3.57 -16.41 4.83
CA GLY A 83 -3.00 -17.34 3.85
C GLY A 83 -3.92 -17.62 2.66
N THR A 84 -5.24 -17.64 2.84
CA THR A 84 -6.19 -17.89 1.75
C THR A 84 -6.29 -16.71 0.78
N ARG A 85 -6.34 -15.47 1.31
CA ARG A 85 -6.30 -14.22 0.53
C ARG A 85 -4.97 -14.07 -0.20
N TYR A 86 -3.86 -14.37 0.47
CA TYR A 86 -2.53 -14.34 -0.13
C TYR A 86 -2.38 -15.37 -1.27
N LYS A 87 -2.85 -16.60 -1.05
CA LYS A 87 -2.85 -17.63 -2.11
C LYS A 87 -3.74 -17.23 -3.29
N SER A 88 -4.86 -16.54 -3.03
CA SER A 88 -5.74 -15.99 -4.08
C SER A 88 -5.05 -14.89 -4.88
N LEU A 89 -4.33 -13.99 -4.21
CA LEU A 89 -3.51 -12.95 -4.82
C LEU A 89 -2.49 -13.55 -5.80
N LEU A 90 -1.69 -14.52 -5.35
CA LEU A 90 -0.67 -15.16 -6.18
C LEU A 90 -1.26 -15.83 -7.43
N ARG A 91 -2.45 -16.45 -7.32
CA ARG A 91 -3.14 -17.02 -8.48
C ARG A 91 -3.64 -15.96 -9.47
N LYS A 92 -4.07 -14.80 -8.98
CA LYS A 92 -4.57 -13.70 -9.83
C LYS A 92 -3.45 -12.99 -10.61
N GLN A 93 -2.23 -12.94 -10.07
CA GLN A 93 -1.11 -12.27 -10.73
C GLN A 93 -0.62 -12.97 -12.00
N HIS A 94 -0.90 -14.27 -12.15
CA HIS A 94 -0.68 -14.97 -13.40
C HIS A 94 -1.51 -14.43 -14.59
N CYS A 95 -2.47 -13.54 -14.36
CA CYS A 95 -3.45 -13.11 -15.37
C CYS A 95 -3.33 -11.62 -15.80
N ASN A 96 -2.68 -10.75 -15.02
CA ASN A 96 -2.72 -9.30 -15.29
C ASN A 96 -1.37 -8.75 -15.78
N ARG A 97 -1.37 -8.30 -17.04
CA ARG A 97 -0.26 -7.61 -17.73
C ARG A 97 0.01 -6.24 -17.09
N ALA A 98 1.28 -5.82 -17.08
CA ALA A 98 1.80 -4.64 -16.37
C ALA A 98 1.19 -3.28 -16.79
N ASP A 99 0.46 -3.21 -17.90
CA ASP A 99 0.03 -1.95 -18.53
C ASP A 99 -1.20 -1.30 -17.84
N VAL A 100 -1.92 -2.02 -16.98
CA VAL A 100 -3.14 -1.53 -16.29
C VAL A 100 -2.81 -0.81 -14.96
N TRP A 101 -1.53 -0.82 -14.57
CA TRP A 101 -1.03 -0.44 -13.26
C TRP A 101 -1.20 1.04 -12.89
N ILE A 102 -0.70 1.94 -13.73
CA ILE A 102 -0.69 3.39 -13.46
C ILE A 102 -2.12 3.90 -13.32
N ALA A 103 -3.03 3.45 -14.20
CA ALA A 103 -4.42 3.85 -14.19
C ALA A 103 -5.15 3.37 -12.94
N GLN A 104 -4.92 2.13 -12.47
CA GLN A 104 -5.55 1.62 -11.25
C GLN A 104 -5.02 2.29 -9.98
N PHE A 105 -3.70 2.51 -9.90
CA PHE A 105 -3.09 3.18 -8.75
C PHE A 105 -3.54 4.64 -8.64
N LEU A 106 -3.46 5.42 -9.73
CA LEU A 106 -3.90 6.81 -9.74
C LEU A 106 -5.41 6.92 -9.51
N ARG A 107 -6.23 6.05 -10.11
CA ARG A 107 -7.68 6.05 -9.89
C ARG A 107 -8.02 5.80 -8.42
N LYS A 108 -7.35 4.87 -7.75
CA LYS A 108 -7.61 4.57 -6.33
C LYS A 108 -7.10 5.65 -5.40
N MET A 109 -5.91 6.19 -5.66
CA MET A 109 -5.35 7.29 -4.86
C MET A 109 -6.09 8.62 -5.06
N ALA A 110 -6.67 8.87 -6.23
CA ALA A 110 -7.48 10.06 -6.51
C ALA A 110 -8.91 10.00 -5.95
N ILE A 111 -9.48 8.79 -5.76
CA ILE A 111 -10.84 8.63 -5.21
C ILE A 111 -10.83 8.69 -3.67
N LEU A 112 -9.74 8.27 -3.04
CA LEU A 112 -9.61 8.21 -1.58
C LEU A 112 -9.88 9.54 -0.85
N PRO A 113 -9.47 10.72 -1.38
CA PRO A 113 -9.79 12.01 -0.78
C PRO A 113 -11.24 12.47 -1.06
N THR A 114 -11.84 12.03 -2.16
CA THR A 114 -13.17 12.53 -2.61
C THR A 114 -14.35 11.93 -1.85
N LEU A 115 -14.18 10.82 -1.15
CA LEU A 115 -15.23 10.17 -0.35
C LEU A 115 -15.26 10.61 1.13
N GLN A 116 -14.48 11.63 1.51
CA GLN A 116 -14.44 12.17 2.87
C GLN A 116 -15.27 13.45 3.04
N HIS A 117 -15.92 13.94 1.98
CA HIS A 117 -16.70 15.19 1.99
C HIS A 117 -18.20 15.00 1.69
N GLN A 118 -18.77 13.81 1.90
CA GLN A 118 -20.21 13.58 1.91
C GLN A 118 -20.67 12.97 3.23
#